data_AF-A0A163UGE1-F1
#
_entry.id   AF-A0A163UGE1-F1
#
_cell.length_a   1.000
_cell.length_b   1.000
_cell.length_c   1.000
_cell.angle_alpha   90.00
_cell.angle_beta   90.00
_cell.angle_gamma   90.00
#
_symmetry.space_group_name_H-M   'P 1'
#
loop_
_entity.id
_entity.type
_entity.pdbx_description
1 polymer ?
#
loop_
_entity_poly.entity_id
_entity_poly.type
_entity_poly.pdbx_seq_one_letter_code
_entity_poly.pdbx_strand_id
1 'polypeptide(L)'
;MITKLMLTALIGLSIPCQASSEAHGQWNHDVAHGYERYWTVNSQGSYFTIWCPINKNMRGALISINVMGNLPPPRSLVRIQLDRDLIKFTAGPDGYILNDCPACADKFTYFWHRLRSAGKLVVRFEDRRLAGFSLNGARDATPHPVCATQ
;
A
#
# COMPACT_ATOMS: atom_id res chain seq x y z
N MET A 1 73.00 5.95 -25.42
CA MET A 1 72.47 5.60 -24.08
C MET A 1 70.99 5.97 -24.07
N ILE A 2 70.10 5.00 -23.86
CA ILE A 2 68.65 5.12 -24.13
C ILE A 2 67.94 5.74 -22.92
N THR A 3 67.33 6.91 -23.12
CA THR A 3 66.50 7.60 -22.12
C THR A 3 65.07 7.06 -22.18
N LYS A 4 64.56 6.55 -21.05
CA LYS A 4 63.24 5.94 -20.89
C LYS A 4 62.12 6.98 -21.03
N LEU A 5 61.15 6.76 -21.92
CA LEU A 5 59.85 7.41 -21.88
C LEU A 5 58.94 6.64 -20.89
N MET A 6 58.51 7.29 -19.82
CA MET A 6 57.45 6.82 -18.93
C MET A 6 56.11 7.33 -19.45
N LEU A 7 55.21 6.40 -19.78
CA LEU A 7 53.84 6.68 -20.19
C LEU A 7 52.94 6.59 -18.94
N THR A 8 52.47 7.72 -18.42
CA THR A 8 51.60 7.75 -17.24
C THR A 8 50.14 7.62 -17.69
N ALA A 9 49.52 6.47 -17.45
CA ALA A 9 48.09 6.25 -17.68
C ALA A 9 47.27 6.76 -16.47
N LEU A 10 46.49 7.83 -16.64
CA LEU A 10 45.46 8.23 -15.67
C LEU A 10 44.26 7.30 -15.82
N ILE A 11 44.09 6.38 -14.86
CA ILE A 11 42.88 5.56 -14.73
C ILE A 11 41.85 6.38 -13.97
N GLY A 12 40.85 6.90 -14.68
CA GLY A 12 39.69 7.55 -14.08
C GLY A 12 38.83 6.52 -13.34
N LEU A 13 38.78 6.60 -12.01
CA LEU A 13 37.79 5.86 -11.22
C LEU A 13 36.40 6.46 -11.46
N SER A 14 35.66 5.89 -12.39
CA SER A 14 34.21 6.08 -12.46
C SER A 14 33.57 5.31 -11.31
N ILE A 15 33.26 6.00 -10.22
CA ILE A 15 32.44 5.47 -9.13
C ILE A 15 31.05 5.18 -9.73
N PRO A 16 30.57 3.92 -9.74
CA PRO A 16 29.20 3.67 -10.12
C PRO A 16 28.30 4.34 -9.09
N CYS A 17 27.61 5.39 -9.50
CA CYS A 17 26.49 5.95 -8.77
C CYS A 17 25.45 4.83 -8.66
N GLN A 18 25.43 4.12 -7.53
CA GLN A 18 24.35 3.21 -7.21
C GLN A 18 23.11 4.09 -7.03
N ALA A 19 22.34 4.25 -8.10
CA ALA A 19 20.99 4.75 -8.03
C ALA A 19 20.22 3.78 -7.14
N SER A 20 20.13 4.12 -5.85
CA SER A 20 19.18 3.51 -4.93
C SER A 20 17.81 3.74 -5.54
N SER A 21 17.28 2.71 -6.19
CA SER A 21 15.85 2.64 -6.48
C SER A 21 15.16 2.65 -5.12
N GLU A 22 14.82 3.85 -4.62
CA GLU A 22 13.93 3.98 -3.47
C GLU A 22 12.75 3.06 -3.71
N ALA A 23 12.55 2.13 -2.77
CA ALA A 23 11.54 1.11 -2.82
C ALA A 23 10.14 1.72 -2.60
N HIS A 24 9.70 2.56 -3.52
CA HIS A 24 8.37 3.16 -3.52
C HIS A 24 7.35 2.06 -3.82
N GLY A 25 6.69 1.54 -2.78
CA GLY A 25 5.64 0.54 -2.91
C GLY A 25 5.97 -0.86 -2.42
N GLN A 26 6.93 -1.05 -1.50
CA GLN A 26 7.05 -2.37 -0.86
C GLN A 26 5.79 -2.67 -0.05
N TRP A 27 5.14 -3.77 -0.41
CA TRP A 27 4.08 -4.37 0.36
C TRP A 27 4.68 -5.30 1.41
N ASN A 28 4.12 -5.23 2.60
CA ASN A 28 4.57 -5.96 3.78
C ASN A 28 3.46 -6.86 4.27
N HIS A 29 3.85 -7.94 4.92
CA HIS A 29 2.94 -8.90 5.54
C HIS A 29 3.47 -9.29 6.92
N ASP A 30 2.61 -9.18 7.94
CA ASP A 30 2.90 -9.63 9.30
C ASP A 30 1.60 -10.00 10.05
N VAL A 31 1.74 -10.39 11.32
CA VAL A 31 0.62 -10.68 12.22
C VAL A 31 0.68 -9.74 13.42
N ALA A 32 -0.43 -9.08 13.73
CA ALA A 32 -0.56 -8.26 14.93
C ALA A 32 -2.01 -8.24 15.44
N HIS A 33 -2.18 -8.20 16.76
CA HIS A 33 -3.49 -8.05 17.42
C HIS A 33 -4.57 -9.08 17.00
N GLY A 34 -4.17 -10.29 16.60
CA GLY A 34 -5.10 -11.32 16.13
C GLY A 34 -5.52 -11.20 14.66
N TYR A 35 -4.81 -10.36 13.89
CA TYR A 35 -4.99 -10.15 12.47
C TYR A 35 -3.71 -10.45 11.70
N GLU A 36 -3.84 -11.03 10.51
CA GLU A 36 -2.84 -10.85 9.46
C GLU A 36 -3.01 -9.47 8.84
N ARG A 37 -1.89 -8.79 8.60
CA ARG A 37 -1.89 -7.45 8.01
C ARG A 37 -1.12 -7.45 6.72
N TYR A 38 -1.71 -6.83 5.71
CA TYR A 38 -1.06 -6.57 4.44
C TYR A 38 -1.02 -5.06 4.25
N TRP A 39 0.17 -4.47 4.16
CA TRP A 39 0.28 -3.01 4.20
C TRP A 39 1.38 -2.44 3.34
N THR A 40 1.21 -1.17 2.98
CA THR A 40 2.22 -0.39 2.28
C THR A 40 2.28 1.02 2.87
N VAL A 41 3.44 1.65 2.72
CA VAL A 41 3.73 3.01 3.17
C VAL A 41 4.20 3.83 1.97
N ASN A 42 3.76 5.08 1.87
CA ASN A 42 4.25 5.98 0.84
C ASN A 42 5.43 6.84 1.34
N SER A 43 6.04 7.60 0.43
CA SER A 43 7.19 8.46 0.75
C SER A 43 6.90 9.56 1.78
N GLN A 44 5.62 9.84 2.06
CA GLN A 44 5.18 10.82 3.06
C GLN A 44 4.82 10.15 4.41
N GLY A 45 5.12 8.86 4.59
CA GLY A 45 4.83 8.12 5.82
C GLY A 45 3.33 7.85 6.05
N SER A 46 2.50 7.93 5.00
CA SER A 46 1.10 7.53 5.06
C SER A 46 0.99 6.02 4.88
N TYR A 47 0.02 5.39 5.54
CA TYR A 47 -0.18 3.93 5.55
C TYR A 47 -1.50 3.53 4.92
N PHE A 48 -1.47 2.44 4.17
CA PHE A 48 -2.65 1.69 3.76
C PHE A 48 -2.50 0.27 4.27
N THR A 49 -3.45 -0.20 5.09
CA THR A 49 -3.39 -1.52 5.72
C THR A 49 -4.70 -2.27 5.54
N ILE A 50 -4.60 -3.50 5.07
CA ILE A 50 -5.66 -4.50 5.07
C ILE A 50 -5.48 -5.37 6.30
N TRP A 51 -6.51 -5.48 7.12
CA TRP A 51 -6.52 -6.31 8.31
C TRP A 51 -7.46 -7.49 8.07
N CYS A 52 -6.89 -8.70 8.06
CA CYS A 52 -7.62 -9.94 7.90
C CYS A 52 -7.65 -10.69 9.23
N PRO A 53 -8.83 -11.03 9.78
CA PRO A 53 -8.93 -11.87 10.96
C PRO A 53 -8.21 -13.21 10.75
N ILE A 54 -7.50 -13.70 11.76
CA ILE A 54 -6.83 -15.01 11.68
C ILE A 54 -7.82 -16.16 11.42
N ASN A 55 -9.06 -16.04 11.91
CA ASN A 55 -10.12 -17.01 11.63
C ASN A 55 -10.65 -16.98 10.18
N LYS A 56 -10.09 -16.11 9.32
CA LYS A 56 -10.42 -15.95 7.91
C LYS A 56 -11.91 -15.68 7.64
N ASN A 57 -12.60 -15.11 8.63
CA ASN A 57 -13.97 -14.65 8.46
C ASN A 57 -13.95 -13.23 7.87
N MET A 58 -14.45 -13.11 6.64
CA MET A 58 -14.51 -11.82 5.95
C MET A 58 -15.21 -10.74 6.77
N ARG A 59 -16.25 -11.05 7.57
CA ARG A 59 -16.99 -10.04 8.37
C ARG A 59 -16.18 -9.31 9.43
N GLY A 60 -14.97 -9.78 9.75
CA GLY A 60 -14.04 -9.06 10.63
C GLY A 60 -12.96 -8.29 9.87
N ALA A 61 -12.93 -8.35 8.54
CA ALA A 61 -11.93 -7.65 7.75
C ALA A 61 -12.16 -6.14 7.77
N LEU A 62 -11.09 -5.37 7.88
CA LEU A 62 -11.16 -3.92 7.89
C LEU A 62 -9.99 -3.30 7.14
N ILE A 63 -10.18 -2.05 6.70
CA ILE A 63 -9.13 -1.24 6.09
C ILE A 63 -8.79 -0.11 7.05
N SER A 64 -7.49 0.09 7.31
CA SER A 64 -6.98 1.30 7.94
C SER A 64 -6.25 2.12 6.90
N ILE A 65 -6.55 3.43 6.86
CA ILE A 65 -5.84 4.37 6.01
C ILE A 65 -5.43 5.54 6.88
N ASN A 66 -4.13 5.75 6.95
CA ASN A 66 -3.53 6.83 7.71
C ASN A 66 -2.88 7.80 6.72
N VAL A 67 -3.32 9.05 6.70
CA VAL A 67 -2.74 10.11 5.88
C VAL A 67 -2.00 11.08 6.80
N MET A 68 -0.67 11.09 6.71
CA MET A 68 0.23 11.89 7.54
C MET A 68 -0.07 11.76 9.05
N GLY A 69 -0.09 10.53 9.57
CA GLY A 69 -0.34 10.23 10.98
C GLY A 69 -1.82 10.16 11.38
N ASN A 70 -2.76 10.52 10.51
CA ASN A 70 -4.15 10.71 10.90
C ASN A 70 -5.14 9.81 10.12
N LEU A 71 -6.08 9.18 10.82
CA LEU A 71 -7.22 8.46 10.25
C LEU A 71 -8.23 9.41 9.59
N PRO A 72 -9.16 8.93 8.75
CA PRO A 72 -10.26 9.77 8.26
C PRO A 72 -11.17 10.20 9.44
N PRO A 73 -11.88 11.34 9.31
CA PRO A 73 -12.86 11.72 10.32
C PRO A 73 -13.90 10.60 10.54
N PRO A 74 -14.37 10.37 11.77
CA PRO A 74 -15.41 9.40 12.05
C PRO A 74 -16.64 9.59 11.16
N ARG A 75 -17.25 8.49 10.70
CA ARG A 75 -18.50 8.51 9.89
C ARG A 75 -18.41 9.36 8.62
N SER A 76 -17.21 9.60 8.10
CA SER A 76 -16.98 10.43 6.91
C SER A 76 -16.77 9.60 5.64
N LEU A 77 -16.89 10.27 4.49
CA LEU A 77 -16.68 9.65 3.19
C LEU A 77 -15.20 9.53 2.85
N VAL A 78 -14.74 8.31 2.59
CA VAL A 78 -13.42 7.99 2.07
C VAL A 78 -13.51 7.64 0.59
N ARG A 79 -12.82 8.39 -0.26
CA ARG A 79 -12.75 8.12 -1.70
C ARG A 79 -11.44 7.44 -2.02
N ILE A 80 -11.51 6.23 -2.55
CA ILE A 80 -10.33 5.45 -2.97
C ILE A 80 -10.39 5.29 -4.49
N GLN A 81 -9.36 5.76 -5.17
CA GLN A 81 -9.19 5.60 -6.60
C GLN A 81 -8.11 4.55 -6.86
N LEU A 82 -8.48 3.46 -7.53
CA LEU A 82 -7.58 2.42 -8.03
C LEU A 82 -7.38 2.64 -9.52
N ASP A 83 -6.21 3.14 -9.92
CA ASP A 83 -5.95 3.66 -11.26
C ASP A 83 -7.03 4.66 -11.75
N ARG A 84 -8.07 4.18 -12.44
CA ARG A 84 -9.20 4.97 -12.96
C ARG A 84 -10.53 4.71 -12.25
N ASP A 85 -10.61 3.69 -11.40
CA ASP A 85 -11.85 3.32 -10.73
C ASP A 85 -11.99 4.01 -9.39
N LEU A 86 -13.08 4.76 -9.22
CA LEU A 86 -13.41 5.38 -7.95
C LEU A 86 -14.35 4.48 -7.13
N ILE A 87 -13.88 4.07 -5.96
CA ILE A 87 -14.65 3.31 -4.98
C ILE A 87 -14.79 4.18 -3.73
N LYS A 88 -16.02 4.28 -3.23
CA LYS A 88 -16.35 5.13 -2.07
C LYS A 88 -16.59 4.27 -0.86
N PHE A 89 -16.01 4.56 0.28
CA PHE A 89 -16.30 3.91 1.55
C PHE A 89 -16.76 4.93 2.58
N THR A 90 -17.44 4.47 3.62
CA THR A 90 -17.73 5.29 4.79
C THR A 90 -16.83 4.78 5.92
N ALA A 91 -16.10 5.69 6.57
CA ALA A 91 -15.35 5.35 7.76
C ALA A 91 -16.31 5.06 8.93
N GLY A 92 -15.94 4.11 9.78
CA GLY A 92 -16.62 3.81 11.02
C GLY A 92 -16.47 4.93 12.06
N PRO A 93 -17.00 4.73 13.27
CA PRO A 93 -16.90 5.70 14.36
C PRO A 93 -15.45 5.94 14.84
N ASP A 94 -14.55 5.03 14.52
CA ASP A 94 -13.14 5.01 14.90
C ASP A 94 -12.19 5.32 13.72
N GLY A 95 -12.73 5.63 12.55
CA GLY A 95 -11.95 5.95 11.34
C GLY A 95 -11.52 4.74 10.51
N TYR A 96 -11.80 3.51 10.93
CA TYR A 96 -11.55 2.33 10.11
C TYR A 96 -12.69 2.11 9.11
N ILE A 97 -12.41 1.53 7.96
CA ILE A 97 -13.46 1.10 7.04
C ILE A 97 -13.80 -0.35 7.39
N LEU A 98 -15.05 -0.56 7.83
CA LEU A 98 -15.58 -1.85 8.25
C LEU A 98 -16.40 -2.49 7.11
N ASN A 99 -16.62 -3.79 7.21
CA ASN A 99 -17.50 -4.54 6.30
C ASN A 99 -18.64 -5.28 7.04
N ASP A 100 -19.16 -4.65 8.08
CA ASP A 100 -20.18 -5.15 9.00
C ASP A 100 -21.59 -5.33 8.39
N CYS A 101 -21.74 -5.13 7.08
CA CYS A 101 -23.00 -5.35 6.35
C CYS A 101 -22.79 -6.28 5.13
N PRO A 102 -23.80 -7.07 4.71
CA PRO A 102 -23.67 -7.96 3.56
C PRO A 102 -23.19 -7.25 2.28
N ALA A 103 -23.80 -6.11 1.94
CA ALA A 103 -23.37 -5.31 0.79
C ALA A 103 -21.96 -4.73 0.94
N CYS A 104 -21.49 -4.55 2.19
CA CYS A 104 -20.16 -4.07 2.51
C CYS A 104 -19.11 -5.17 2.26
N ALA A 105 -19.45 -6.43 2.56
CA ALA A 105 -18.59 -7.58 2.28
C ALA A 105 -18.38 -7.80 0.78
N ASP A 106 -19.43 -7.72 -0.04
CA ASP A 106 -19.33 -7.84 -1.51
C ASP A 106 -18.43 -6.74 -2.09
N LYS A 107 -18.57 -5.53 -1.57
CA LYS A 107 -17.75 -4.39 -1.95
C LYS A 107 -16.28 -4.58 -1.59
N PHE A 108 -15.98 -5.22 -0.47
CA PHE A 108 -14.62 -5.60 -0.09
C PHE A 108 -14.06 -6.61 -1.08
N THR A 109 -14.80 -7.67 -1.40
CA THR A 109 -14.40 -8.67 -2.41
C THR A 109 -14.05 -8.02 -3.76
N TYR A 110 -14.92 -7.13 -4.25
CA TYR A 110 -14.64 -6.36 -5.46
C TYR A 110 -13.40 -5.48 -5.32
N PHE A 111 -13.28 -4.75 -4.22
CA PHE A 111 -12.14 -3.88 -3.94
C PHE A 111 -10.82 -4.65 -3.91
N TRP A 112 -10.78 -5.83 -3.27
CA TRP A 112 -9.62 -6.71 -3.24
C TRP A 112 -9.20 -7.20 -4.61
N HIS A 113 -10.17 -7.60 -5.43
CA HIS A 113 -9.90 -8.00 -6.81
C HIS A 113 -9.26 -6.85 -7.60
N ARG A 114 -9.83 -5.64 -7.52
CA ARG A 114 -9.27 -4.45 -8.21
C ARG A 114 -7.89 -4.09 -7.67
N LEU A 115 -7.70 -4.08 -6.35
CA LEU A 115 -6.45 -3.72 -5.69
C LEU A 115 -5.28 -4.60 -6.15
N ARG A 116 -5.51 -5.92 -6.29
CA ARG A 116 -4.49 -6.86 -6.77
C ARG A 116 -4.09 -6.66 -8.24
N SER A 117 -4.94 -5.98 -9.01
CA SER A 117 -4.74 -5.76 -10.45
C SER A 117 -4.28 -4.34 -10.81
N ALA A 118 -4.43 -3.38 -9.88
CA ALA A 118 -4.15 -1.98 -10.12
C ALA A 118 -2.67 -1.64 -9.88
N GLY A 119 -2.18 -0.57 -10.50
CA GLY A 119 -0.81 -0.07 -10.32
C GLY A 119 -0.69 1.02 -9.26
N LYS A 120 -1.74 1.81 -9.05
CA LYS A 120 -1.78 2.92 -8.08
C LYS A 120 -3.08 2.95 -7.28
N LEU A 121 -2.95 3.39 -6.03
CA LEU A 121 -4.05 3.71 -5.14
C LEU A 121 -3.93 5.16 -4.68
N VAL A 122 -5.01 5.93 -4.80
CA VAL A 122 -5.10 7.29 -4.29
C VAL A 122 -6.29 7.40 -3.35
N VAL A 123 -6.06 7.93 -2.15
CA VAL A 123 -7.10 8.12 -1.15
C VAL A 123 -7.32 9.60 -0.92
N ARG A 124 -8.58 10.01 -0.89
CA ARG A 124 -9.01 11.35 -0.50
C ARG A 124 -10.06 11.25 0.60
N PHE A 125 -9.76 11.88 1.73
CA PHE A 125 -10.72 12.08 2.82
C PHE A 125 -11.61 13.28 2.55
N GLU A 126 -12.72 13.36 3.30
CA GLU A 126 -13.69 14.46 3.17
C GLU A 126 -13.10 15.82 3.57
N ASP A 127 -12.18 15.83 4.53
CA ASP A 127 -11.41 17.02 4.95
C ASP A 127 -10.28 17.42 3.98
N ARG A 128 -10.27 16.83 2.78
CA ARG A 128 -9.34 17.09 1.67
C ARG A 128 -7.92 16.55 1.86
N ARG A 129 -7.62 15.84 2.94
CA ARG A 129 -6.36 15.09 3.06
C ARG A 129 -6.27 14.02 1.96
N LEU A 130 -5.08 13.88 1.39
CA LEU A 130 -4.81 13.01 0.24
C LEU A 130 -3.54 12.19 0.46
N ALA A 131 -3.56 10.92 0.07
CA ALA A 131 -2.35 10.11 -0.04
C ALA A 131 -2.39 9.24 -1.30
N GLY A 132 -1.23 9.11 -1.96
CA GLY A 132 -1.02 8.17 -3.05
C GLY A 132 -0.10 7.02 -2.62
N PHE A 133 -0.35 5.83 -3.17
CA PHE A 133 0.37 4.60 -2.88
C PHE A 133 0.65 3.84 -4.17
N SER A 134 1.80 3.18 -4.21
CA SER A 134 2.14 2.22 -5.26
C SER A 134 1.53 0.86 -4.89
N LEU A 135 0.95 0.19 -5.88
CA LEU A 135 0.39 -1.16 -5.72
C LEU A 135 1.31 -2.24 -6.33
N ASN A 136 2.53 -1.87 -6.72
CA ASN A 136 3.54 -2.83 -7.14
C ASN A 136 3.79 -3.84 -6.01
N GLY A 137 3.67 -5.14 -6.29
CA GLY A 137 3.82 -6.20 -5.29
C GLY A 137 2.57 -6.49 -4.43
N ALA A 138 1.47 -5.73 -4.59
CA ALA A 138 0.23 -5.99 -3.85
C ALA A 138 -0.32 -7.40 -4.13
N ARG A 139 -0.22 -7.85 -5.39
CA ARG A 139 -0.65 -9.19 -5.82
C ARG A 139 0.12 -10.33 -5.14
N ASP A 140 1.40 -10.11 -4.87
CA ASP A 140 2.29 -11.13 -4.30
C ASP A 140 2.18 -11.14 -2.77
N ALA A 141 2.04 -9.97 -2.16
CA ALA A 141 1.89 -9.85 -0.72
C ALA A 141 0.52 -10.32 -0.22
N THR A 142 -0.56 -10.06 -0.98
CA THR A 142 -1.90 -10.48 -0.59
C THR A 142 -2.24 -11.85 -1.20
N PRO A 143 -2.96 -12.76 -0.51
CA PRO A 143 -3.45 -13.99 -1.12
C PRO A 143 -4.69 -13.76 -2.00
N HIS A 144 -5.05 -14.74 -2.82
CA HIS A 144 -6.35 -14.78 -3.49
C HIS A 144 -7.14 -16.01 -2.98
N PRO A 145 -8.33 -15.86 -2.37
CA PRO A 145 -9.03 -14.63 -2.02
C PRO A 145 -8.39 -13.91 -0.80
N VAL A 146 -8.51 -12.58 -0.76
CA VAL A 146 -7.99 -11.76 0.35
C VAL A 146 -8.93 -11.92 1.55
N CYS A 147 -8.37 -12.15 2.75
CA CYS A 147 -9.10 -12.31 4.02
C CYS A 147 -10.14 -13.46 4.12
N ALA A 148 -10.26 -14.33 3.12
CA ALA A 148 -11.15 -15.48 3.15
C ALA A 148 -10.38 -16.77 2.82
N THR A 149 -10.86 -17.91 3.30
CA THR A 149 -10.46 -19.23 2.78
C THR A 149 -11.24 -19.54 1.51
N GLN A 150 -10.57 -20.20 0.56
CA GLN A 150 -11.21 -20.81 -0.61
C GLN A 150 -12.18 -21.91 -0.21
#